data_AF-A0A1F2SXC7-F1
#
_entry.id   AF-A0A1F2SXC7-F1
#
_cell.length_a   1.000
_cell.length_b   1.000
_cell.length_c   1.000
_cell.angle_alpha   90.00
_cell.angle_beta   90.00
_cell.angle_gamma   90.00
#
_symmetry.space_group_name_H-M   'P 1'
#
loop_
_entity.id
_entity.type
_entity.pdbx_description
1 polymer ?
#
loop_
_entity_poly.entity_id
_entity_poly.type
_entity_poly.pdbx_seq_one_letter_code
_entity_poly.pdbx_strand_id
1 'polypeptide(L)'
;MILDSLLACFAEHGCFETKIDQVVTEVGIGKGTLYRHYPSREDLFKAAVRRGVEVLRVRCQGIWEMHATDPKAALRSVIGELVALNRRDDPVSPATLARLSCGRKWNSIHRTDDQELEAALVPLVRSWQLAGLIDSATDTRWVAALTTALAGKLMMLSQDLEVRLLRQRTPCQVQCLPSRDEYLLGDVVVTRVGTSSDTE
;
A
#
# COMPACT_ATOMS: atom_id res chain seq x y z
N MET A 1 13.04 -10.53 -3.17
CA MET A 1 14.36 -10.36 -3.82
C MET A 1 14.43 -9.20 -4.79
N ILE A 2 13.56 -9.03 -5.80
CA ILE A 2 13.55 -7.78 -6.62
C ILE A 2 12.54 -6.75 -6.12
N LEU A 3 11.36 -7.20 -5.68
CA LEU A 3 10.29 -6.32 -5.19
C LEU A 3 10.70 -5.63 -3.89
N ASP A 4 11.44 -6.31 -3.01
CA ASP A 4 11.94 -5.71 -1.77
C ASP A 4 13.00 -4.63 -2.06
N SER A 5 13.93 -4.86 -3.01
CA SER A 5 14.91 -3.86 -3.44
C SER A 5 14.24 -2.65 -4.10
N LEU A 6 13.20 -2.89 -4.91
CA LEU A 6 12.39 -1.82 -5.49
C LEU A 6 11.73 -0.99 -4.39
N LEU A 7 11.08 -1.63 -3.41
CA LEU A 7 10.46 -0.95 -2.28
C LEU A 7 11.46 -0.09 -1.49
N ALA A 8 12.66 -0.60 -1.24
CA ALA A 8 13.74 0.16 -0.60
C ALA A 8 14.16 1.40 -1.43
N CYS A 9 14.38 1.21 -2.73
CA CYS A 9 14.73 2.30 -3.64
C CYS A 9 13.61 3.37 -3.71
N PHE A 10 12.35 2.95 -3.68
CA PHE A 10 11.20 3.86 -3.65
C PHE A 10 11.05 4.63 -2.34
N ALA A 11 11.39 4.02 -1.21
CA ALA A 11 11.41 4.72 0.07
C ALA A 11 12.48 5.82 0.07
N GLU A 12 13.66 5.54 -0.48
CA GLU A 12 14.81 6.44 -0.48
C GLU A 12 14.70 7.57 -1.53
N HIS A 13 14.35 7.23 -2.77
CA HIS A 13 14.40 8.16 -3.90
C HIS A 13 13.01 8.52 -4.47
N GLY A 14 11.96 7.80 -4.07
CA GLY A 14 10.63 7.96 -4.65
C GLY A 14 10.45 7.20 -5.98
N CYS A 15 9.19 6.94 -6.33
CA CYS A 15 8.79 6.09 -7.46
C CYS A 15 9.23 6.63 -8.84
N PHE A 16 9.12 7.95 -9.03
CA PHE A 16 9.40 8.60 -10.32
C PHE A 16 10.90 8.71 -10.61
N GLU A 17 11.70 8.97 -9.57
CA GLU A 17 13.16 9.14 -9.71
C GLU A 17 13.90 7.80 -9.75
N THR A 18 13.27 6.73 -9.27
CA THR A 18 13.85 5.39 -9.27
C THR A 18 14.09 4.87 -10.69
N LYS A 19 15.36 4.56 -10.99
CA LYS A 19 15.79 3.95 -12.25
C LYS A 19 15.80 2.43 -12.10
N ILE A 20 14.85 1.75 -12.77
CA ILE A 20 14.75 0.28 -12.77
C ILE A 20 16.06 -0.38 -13.19
N ASP A 21 16.83 0.24 -14.09
CA ASP A 21 18.12 -0.27 -14.55
C ASP A 21 19.14 -0.40 -13.42
N GLN A 22 19.17 0.54 -12.46
CA GLN A 22 20.04 0.44 -11.29
C GLN A 22 19.61 -0.71 -10.37
N VAL A 23 18.31 -0.86 -10.16
CA VAL A 23 17.75 -1.89 -9.27
C VAL A 23 17.98 -3.31 -9.83
N VAL A 24 17.83 -3.51 -11.15
CA VAL A 24 18.12 -4.83 -11.75
C VAL A 24 19.61 -5.15 -11.76
N THR A 25 20.48 -4.15 -11.92
CA THR A 25 21.92 -4.33 -11.80
C THR A 25 22.31 -4.75 -10.38
N GLU A 26 21.75 -4.09 -9.36
CA GLU A 26 21.99 -4.42 -7.96
C GLU A 26 21.56 -5.85 -7.60
N VAL A 27 20.40 -6.29 -8.11
CA VAL A 27 19.85 -7.63 -7.87
C VAL A 27 20.48 -8.69 -8.80
N GLY A 28 21.31 -8.28 -9.76
CA GLY A 28 22.01 -9.18 -10.68
C GLY A 28 21.09 -9.86 -11.70
N ILE A 29 19.97 -9.24 -12.07
CA ILE A 29 19.02 -9.79 -13.06
C ILE A 29 19.00 -8.96 -14.35
N GLY A 30 18.75 -9.62 -15.48
CA GLY A 30 18.57 -8.93 -16.76
C GLY A 30 17.23 -8.18 -16.82
N LYS A 31 17.21 -6.99 -17.42
CA LYS A 31 15.98 -6.21 -17.68
C LYS A 31 14.94 -7.01 -18.49
N GLY A 32 15.39 -7.80 -19.47
CA GLY A 32 14.51 -8.69 -20.24
C GLY A 32 13.87 -9.80 -19.40
N THR A 33 14.57 -10.30 -18.37
CA THR A 33 14.01 -11.25 -17.40
C THR A 33 12.94 -10.60 -16.55
N LEU A 34 13.20 -9.37 -16.07
CA LEU A 34 12.23 -8.61 -15.29
C LEU A 34 10.91 -8.40 -16.06
N TYR A 35 10.99 -7.85 -17.29
CA TYR A 35 9.80 -7.55 -18.08
C TYR A 35 9.08 -8.78 -18.62
N ARG A 36 9.70 -9.97 -18.60
CA ARG A 36 9.01 -11.23 -18.85
C ARG A 36 8.01 -11.57 -17.73
N HIS A 37 8.34 -11.23 -16.48
CA HIS A 37 7.46 -11.45 -15.33
C HIS A 37 6.52 -10.27 -15.06
N TYR A 38 6.96 -9.04 -15.38
CA TYR A 38 6.20 -7.82 -15.19
C TYR A 38 6.16 -7.04 -16.50
N PRO A 39 5.17 -7.30 -17.38
CA PRO A 39 5.16 -6.81 -18.77
C PRO A 39 5.29 -5.29 -18.91
N SER A 40 4.87 -4.55 -17.90
CA SER A 40 4.98 -3.08 -17.85
C SER A 40 5.59 -2.59 -16.54
N ARG A 41 6.06 -1.33 -16.55
CA ARG A 41 6.49 -0.62 -15.33
C ARG A 41 5.34 -0.50 -14.33
N GLU A 42 4.10 -0.36 -14.82
CA GLU A 42 2.90 -0.34 -13.99
C GLU A 42 2.67 -1.69 -13.29
N ASP A 43 2.83 -2.81 -14.00
CA ASP A 43 2.69 -4.16 -13.42
C ASP A 43 3.76 -4.43 -12.36
N LEU A 44 4.98 -3.95 -12.60
CA LEU A 44 6.07 -4.02 -11.64
C LEU A 44 5.77 -3.21 -10.37
N PHE A 45 5.24 -2.00 -10.50
CA PHE A 45 4.84 -1.18 -9.35
C PHE A 45 3.67 -1.80 -8.59
N LYS A 46 2.65 -2.32 -9.28
CA LYS A 46 1.55 -3.07 -8.64
C LYS A 46 2.06 -4.28 -7.88
N ALA A 47 3.05 -4.99 -8.41
CA ALA A 47 3.68 -6.12 -7.73
C ALA A 47 4.47 -5.68 -6.50
N ALA A 48 5.25 -4.60 -6.59
CA ALA A 48 5.98 -4.04 -5.45
C ALA A 48 5.04 -3.59 -4.34
N VAL A 49 3.94 -2.94 -4.68
CA VAL A 49 2.89 -2.53 -3.75
C VAL A 49 2.29 -3.74 -3.02
N ARG A 50 1.82 -4.75 -3.77
CA ARG A 50 1.25 -5.96 -3.18
C ARG A 50 2.25 -6.62 -2.23
N ARG A 51 3.54 -6.61 -2.59
CA ARG A 51 4.60 -7.09 -1.72
C ARG A 51 4.71 -6.28 -0.43
N GLY A 52 4.64 -4.95 -0.49
CA GLY A 52 4.73 -4.14 0.72
C GLY A 52 3.49 -4.26 1.62
N VAL A 53 2.29 -4.38 1.04
CA VAL A 53 1.07 -4.70 1.80
C VAL A 53 1.17 -6.06 2.48
N GLU A 54 1.69 -7.06 1.77
CA GLU A 54 1.95 -8.40 2.34
C GLU A 54 2.93 -8.35 3.52
N VAL A 55 4.02 -7.58 3.41
CA VAL A 55 4.97 -7.40 4.52
C VAL A 55 4.28 -6.72 5.70
N LEU A 56 3.48 -5.69 5.46
CA LEU A 56 2.69 -5.02 6.51
C LEU A 56 1.75 -6.02 7.22
N ARG A 57 1.04 -6.84 6.44
CA ARG A 57 0.15 -7.88 6.95
C ARG A 57 0.89 -8.81 7.90
N VAL A 58 2.06 -9.31 7.50
CA VAL A 58 2.91 -10.20 8.32
C VAL A 58 3.40 -9.51 9.60
N ARG A 59 3.83 -8.24 9.53
CA ARG A 59 4.25 -7.47 10.72
C ARG A 59 3.10 -7.30 11.72
N CYS A 60 1.93 -6.89 11.25
CA CYS A 60 0.73 -6.78 12.06
C CYS A 60 0.37 -8.14 12.70
N GLN A 61 0.37 -9.22 11.91
CA GLN A 61 0.14 -10.58 12.40
C GLN A 61 1.11 -10.98 13.53
N GLY A 62 2.41 -10.68 13.40
CA GLY A 62 3.37 -10.94 14.47
C GLY A 62 3.07 -10.19 15.77
N ILE A 63 2.63 -8.93 15.68
CA ILE A 63 2.21 -8.13 16.84
C ILE A 63 0.98 -8.75 17.51
N TRP A 64 0.02 -9.18 16.70
CA TRP A 64 -1.21 -9.81 17.17
C TRP A 64 -0.94 -11.11 17.95
N GLU A 65 -0.08 -11.97 17.39
CA GLU A 65 0.31 -13.23 18.01
C GLU A 65 1.10 -13.01 19.31
N MET A 66 1.99 -12.01 19.34
CA MET A 66 2.76 -11.65 20.54
C MET A 66 1.87 -11.17 21.70
N HIS A 67 0.74 -10.54 21.39
CA HIS A 67 -0.20 -10.00 22.37
C HIS A 67 -1.52 -10.77 22.42
N ALA A 68 -1.49 -12.08 22.15
CA ALA A 68 -2.69 -12.93 22.09
C ALA A 68 -3.50 -12.99 23.39
N THR A 69 -2.96 -12.57 24.54
CA THR A 69 -3.68 -12.53 25.83
C THR A 69 -3.87 -11.12 26.38
N ASP A 70 -3.51 -10.08 25.63
CA ASP A 70 -3.69 -8.68 26.01
C ASP A 70 -4.18 -7.85 24.82
N PRO A 71 -5.50 -7.76 24.61
CA PRO A 71 -6.10 -7.03 23.49
C PRO A 71 -5.69 -5.55 23.47
N LYS A 72 -5.51 -4.94 24.64
CA LYS A 72 -5.13 -3.52 24.75
C LYS A 72 -3.69 -3.30 24.32
N ALA A 73 -2.77 -4.17 24.77
CA ALA A 73 -1.39 -4.13 24.30
C ALA A 73 -1.31 -4.40 22.80
N ALA A 74 -2.08 -5.36 22.28
CA ALA A 74 -2.12 -5.68 20.86
C ALA A 74 -2.52 -4.47 20.00
N LEU A 75 -3.65 -3.82 20.34
CA LEU A 75 -4.13 -2.62 19.64
C LEU A 75 -3.12 -1.47 19.73
N ARG A 76 -2.53 -1.23 20.91
CA ARG A 76 -1.53 -0.17 21.11
C ARG A 76 -0.28 -0.43 20.28
N SER A 77 0.19 -1.67 20.23
CA SER A 77 1.39 -2.05 19.46
C SER A 77 1.14 -1.92 17.96
N VAL A 78 -0.05 -2.29 17.44
CA VAL A 78 -0.37 -2.10 16.03
C VAL A 78 -0.50 -0.63 15.66
N ILE A 79 -1.12 0.20 16.50
CA ILE A 79 -1.12 1.66 16.28
C ILE A 79 0.32 2.19 16.26
N GLY A 80 1.16 1.73 17.19
CA GLY A 80 2.59 2.07 17.22
C GLY A 80 3.32 1.70 15.93
N GLU A 81 3.09 0.49 15.42
CA GLU A 81 3.67 0.02 14.15
C GLU A 81 3.18 0.86 12.97
N LEU A 82 1.87 1.12 12.86
CA LEU A 82 1.31 1.97 11.80
C LEU A 82 1.89 3.40 11.82
N VAL A 83 2.23 3.92 13.00
CA VAL A 83 2.92 5.21 13.15
C VAL A 83 4.41 5.09 12.78
N ALA A 84 5.10 4.05 13.25
CA ALA A 84 6.51 3.81 12.94
C ALA A 84 6.73 3.62 11.43
N LEU A 85 5.77 2.98 10.76
CA LEU A 85 5.74 2.82 9.33
C LEU A 85 5.54 4.13 8.57
N ASN A 86 5.14 5.25 9.19
CA ASN A 86 5.10 6.53 8.45
C ASN A 86 6.48 7.17 8.24
N ARG A 87 7.56 6.53 8.69
CA ARG A 87 8.91 7.05 8.46
C ARG A 87 9.33 6.88 6.99
N ARG A 88 10.06 7.87 6.48
CA ARG A 88 10.47 7.94 5.06
C ARG A 88 11.40 6.82 4.63
N ASP A 89 12.15 6.27 5.57
CA ASP A 89 13.15 5.22 5.38
C ASP A 89 12.55 3.81 5.37
N ASP A 90 11.28 3.63 5.76
CA ASP A 90 10.67 2.30 5.74
C ASP A 90 10.18 1.92 4.32
N PRO A 91 10.70 0.83 3.72
CA PRO A 91 10.34 0.35 2.38
C PRO A 91 8.85 0.00 2.23
N VAL A 92 8.16 -0.31 3.33
CA VAL A 92 6.74 -0.68 3.35
C VAL A 92 5.87 0.37 4.03
N SER A 93 6.43 1.58 4.20
CA SER A 93 5.68 2.71 4.72
C SER A 93 4.41 2.96 3.89
N PRO A 94 3.27 3.25 4.53
CA PRO A 94 2.09 3.82 3.90
C PRO A 94 2.39 4.91 2.88
N ALA A 95 3.35 5.79 3.20
CA ALA A 95 3.85 6.84 2.31
C ALA A 95 4.61 6.28 1.09
N THR A 96 5.45 5.27 1.25
CA THR A 96 6.14 4.63 0.09
C THR A 96 5.16 3.86 -0.78
N LEU A 97 4.24 3.11 -0.19
CA LEU A 97 3.15 2.46 -0.90
C LEU A 97 2.29 3.47 -1.66
N ALA A 98 1.97 4.59 -1.01
CA ALA A 98 1.28 5.75 -1.57
C ALA A 98 2.00 6.41 -2.76
N ARG A 99 3.32 6.61 -2.67
CA ARG A 99 4.16 7.12 -3.78
C ARG A 99 4.09 6.23 -5.02
N LEU A 100 3.91 4.93 -4.81
CA LEU A 100 3.77 3.95 -5.88
C LEU A 100 2.36 3.94 -6.49
N SER A 101 1.37 4.48 -5.77
CA SER A 101 -0.05 4.50 -6.15
C SER A 101 -0.48 5.67 -7.03
N CYS A 102 0.39 6.65 -7.28
CA CYS A 102 0.00 7.86 -8.00
C CYS A 102 -0.37 7.54 -9.47
N GLY A 103 -1.67 7.42 -9.76
CA GLY A 103 -2.19 7.26 -11.13
C GLY A 103 -3.20 6.13 -11.31
N ARG A 104 -4.38 6.24 -10.68
CA ARG A 104 -5.67 5.61 -11.07
C ARG A 104 -5.65 4.13 -11.53
N LYS A 105 -5.54 3.20 -10.58
CA LYS A 105 -6.40 1.99 -10.43
C LYS A 105 -5.99 1.24 -9.16
N TRP A 106 -6.21 1.92 -8.03
CA TRP A 106 -5.77 1.48 -6.69
C TRP A 106 -6.87 0.74 -5.92
N ASN A 107 -8.14 1.05 -6.18
CA ASN A 107 -9.28 0.54 -5.42
C ASN A 107 -9.46 -0.99 -5.45
N SER A 108 -8.95 -1.69 -6.47
CA SER A 108 -9.09 -3.14 -6.58
C SER A 108 -8.03 -3.93 -5.80
N ILE A 109 -6.85 -3.33 -5.55
CA ILE A 109 -5.77 -4.01 -4.81
C ILE A 109 -6.09 -3.98 -3.30
N HIS A 110 -6.53 -2.83 -2.79
CA HIS A 110 -6.91 -2.68 -1.38
C HIS A 110 -8.05 -3.59 -0.94
N ARG A 111 -9.08 -3.76 -1.78
CA ARG A 111 -10.27 -4.51 -1.35
C ARG A 111 -9.96 -5.97 -1.03
N THR A 112 -9.03 -6.59 -1.77
CA THR A 112 -8.64 -7.99 -1.52
C THR A 112 -7.69 -8.10 -0.33
N ASP A 113 -6.72 -7.20 -0.21
CA ASP A 113 -5.74 -7.22 0.89
C ASP A 113 -6.39 -6.88 2.25
N ASP A 114 -7.34 -5.93 2.28
CA ASP A 114 -8.08 -5.55 3.49
C ASP A 114 -8.95 -6.73 3.99
N GLN A 115 -9.59 -7.47 3.09
CA GLN A 115 -10.41 -8.64 3.42
C GLN A 115 -9.58 -9.78 4.03
N GLU A 116 -8.37 -10.02 3.53
CA GLU A 116 -7.49 -11.06 4.06
C GLU A 116 -6.95 -10.70 5.44
N LEU A 117 -6.56 -9.45 5.67
CA LEU A 117 -6.14 -8.97 6.99
C LEU A 117 -7.31 -9.02 7.98
N GLU A 118 -8.50 -8.61 7.58
CA GLU A 118 -9.71 -8.74 8.41
C GLU A 118 -10.01 -10.21 8.76
N ALA A 119 -9.91 -11.11 7.78
CA ALA A 119 -10.14 -12.54 7.99
C ALA A 119 -9.13 -13.15 8.96
N ALA A 120 -7.87 -12.70 8.93
CA ALA A 120 -6.83 -13.13 9.87
C ALA A 120 -7.07 -12.64 11.30
N LEU A 121 -7.74 -11.50 11.48
CA LEU A 121 -8.04 -10.92 12.79
C LEU A 121 -9.22 -11.61 13.51
N VAL A 122 -10.21 -12.09 12.76
CA VAL A 122 -11.43 -12.68 13.34
C VAL A 122 -11.14 -13.82 14.34
N PRO A 123 -10.28 -14.82 14.05
CA PRO A 123 -9.94 -15.88 15.00
C PRO A 123 -9.29 -15.37 16.29
N LEU A 124 -8.44 -14.34 16.19
CA LEU A 124 -7.79 -13.74 17.36
C LEU A 124 -8.79 -13.03 18.25
N VAL A 125 -9.66 -12.20 17.68
CA VAL A 125 -10.72 -11.52 18.43
C VAL A 125 -11.65 -12.54 19.08
N ARG A 126 -11.97 -13.65 18.40
CA ARG A 126 -12.71 -14.77 19.01
C ARG A 126 -11.96 -15.40 20.18
N SER A 127 -10.65 -15.58 20.08
CA SER A 127 -9.85 -16.13 21.19
C SER A 127 -9.92 -15.23 22.43
N TRP A 128 -9.92 -13.91 22.24
CA TRP A 128 -10.09 -12.94 23.32
C TRP A 128 -11.48 -12.99 23.95
N GLN A 129 -12.53 -13.21 23.15
CA GLN A 129 -13.89 -13.42 23.66
C GLN A 129 -13.99 -14.70 24.50
N LEU A 130 -13.45 -15.81 24.00
CA LEU A 130 -13.43 -17.09 24.71
C LEU A 130 -12.65 -17.02 26.02
N ALA A 131 -11.59 -16.21 26.06
CA ALA A 131 -10.80 -15.94 27.25
C ALA A 131 -11.44 -14.90 28.20
N GLY A 132 -12.58 -14.30 27.85
CA GLY A 132 -13.24 -13.26 28.65
C GLY A 132 -12.48 -11.93 28.72
N LEU A 133 -11.54 -11.69 27.80
CA LEU A 133 -10.71 -10.48 27.75
C LEU A 133 -11.42 -9.30 27.07
N ILE A 134 -12.43 -9.59 26.25
CA ILE A 134 -13.34 -8.63 25.64
C ILE A 134 -14.78 -9.16 25.72
N ASP A 135 -15.75 -8.26 25.64
CA ASP A 135 -17.17 -8.62 25.66
C ASP A 135 -17.52 -9.58 24.51
N SER A 136 -18.13 -10.71 24.84
CA SER A 136 -18.65 -11.70 23.90
C SER A 136 -19.71 -11.15 22.92
N ALA A 137 -20.41 -10.08 23.28
CA ALA A 137 -21.37 -9.40 22.42
C ALA A 137 -20.69 -8.52 21.34
N THR A 138 -19.38 -8.29 21.44
CA THR A 138 -18.63 -7.50 20.46
C THR A 138 -18.62 -8.21 19.10
N ASP A 139 -19.04 -7.52 18.04
CA ASP A 139 -18.91 -8.08 16.70
C ASP A 139 -17.43 -8.13 16.28
N THR A 140 -16.90 -9.35 16.17
CA THR A 140 -15.52 -9.62 15.74
C THR A 140 -15.17 -9.01 14.38
N ARG A 141 -16.13 -8.92 13.46
CA ARG A 141 -15.93 -8.29 12.16
C ARG A 141 -15.79 -6.78 12.28
N TRP A 142 -16.50 -6.17 13.23
CA TRP A 142 -16.45 -4.72 13.42
C TRP A 142 -15.09 -4.28 14.00
N VAL A 143 -14.53 -5.06 14.92
CA VAL A 143 -13.17 -4.81 15.45
C VAL A 143 -12.11 -4.96 14.35
N ALA A 144 -12.22 -6.02 13.55
CA ALA A 144 -11.32 -6.22 12.41
C ALA A 144 -11.41 -5.07 11.39
N ALA A 145 -12.63 -4.73 10.96
CA ALA A 145 -12.91 -3.68 9.99
C ALA A 145 -12.48 -2.27 10.48
N LEU A 146 -12.64 -1.97 11.77
CA LEU A 146 -12.15 -0.69 12.32
C LEU A 146 -10.63 -0.60 12.26
N THR A 147 -9.94 -1.70 12.58
CA THR A 147 -8.48 -1.75 12.63
C THR A 147 -7.89 -1.59 11.23
N THR A 148 -8.46 -2.28 10.24
CA THR A 148 -8.08 -2.14 8.82
C THR A 148 -8.46 -0.78 8.25
N ALA A 149 -9.65 -0.26 8.56
CA ALA A 149 -10.06 1.08 8.11
C ALA A 149 -9.16 2.20 8.65
N LEU A 150 -8.71 2.10 9.91
CA LEU A 150 -7.81 3.09 10.50
C LEU A 150 -6.43 3.06 9.81
N ALA A 151 -5.91 1.86 9.52
CA ALA A 151 -4.67 1.68 8.75
C ALA A 151 -4.80 2.26 7.33
N GLY A 152 -5.88 1.94 6.62
CA GLY A 152 -6.16 2.47 5.28
C GLY A 152 -6.33 4.00 5.27
N LYS A 153 -6.96 4.58 6.30
CA LYS A 153 -7.08 6.03 6.43
C LYS A 153 -5.74 6.71 6.67
N LEU A 154 -4.88 6.13 7.50
CA LEU A 154 -3.50 6.62 7.69
C LEU A 154 -2.71 6.60 6.37
N MET A 155 -2.88 5.54 5.57
CA MET A 155 -2.30 5.46 4.22
C MET A 155 -2.79 6.60 3.31
N MET A 156 -4.10 6.83 3.24
CA MET A 156 -4.66 7.91 2.41
C MET A 156 -4.23 9.31 2.89
N LEU A 157 -4.17 9.55 4.20
CA LEU A 157 -3.72 10.83 4.73
C LEU A 157 -2.25 11.11 4.41
N SER A 158 -1.41 10.06 4.41
CA SER A 158 -0.02 10.16 3.99
C SER A 158 0.11 10.54 2.50
N GLN A 159 -0.75 9.99 1.62
CA GLN A 159 -0.84 10.38 0.20
C GLN A 159 -1.15 11.87 0.06
N ASP A 160 -2.19 12.35 0.73
CA ASP A 160 -2.65 13.74 0.60
C ASP A 160 -1.60 14.75 1.08
N LEU A 161 -0.86 14.42 2.15
CA LEU A 161 0.21 15.26 2.67
C LEU A 161 1.39 15.28 1.69
N GLU A 162 1.74 14.13 1.12
CA GLU A 162 2.88 14.02 0.22
C GLU A 162 2.61 14.64 -1.14
N VAL A 163 1.41 14.48 -1.71
CA VAL A 163 0.98 15.20 -2.93
C VAL A 163 1.10 16.71 -2.71
N ARG A 164 0.73 17.21 -1.53
CA ARG A 164 0.91 18.63 -1.16
C ARG A 164 2.40 19.02 -1.10
N LEU A 165 3.25 18.20 -0.49
CA LEU A 165 4.68 18.47 -0.36
C LEU A 165 5.43 18.37 -1.70
N LEU A 166 5.09 17.39 -2.55
CA LEU A 166 5.62 17.24 -3.90
C LEU A 166 5.26 18.45 -4.75
N ARG A 167 3.99 18.92 -4.70
CA ARG A 167 3.56 20.17 -5.34
C ARG A 167 4.35 21.40 -4.88
N GLN A 168 4.88 21.39 -3.65
CA GLN A 168 5.67 22.50 -3.10
C GLN A 168 7.16 22.42 -3.45
N ARG A 169 7.74 21.22 -3.55
CA ARG A 169 9.19 21.00 -3.75
C ARG A 169 9.61 20.92 -5.20
N THR A 170 8.73 20.43 -6.06
CA THR A 170 8.88 20.48 -7.50
C THR A 170 7.73 21.34 -8.01
N PRO A 171 7.97 22.49 -8.66
CA PRO A 171 7.01 23.03 -9.63
C PRO A 171 7.01 22.05 -10.81
N CYS A 172 6.54 20.83 -10.56
CA CYS A 172 6.54 19.77 -11.52
C CYS A 172 5.61 20.22 -12.64
N GLN A 173 6.11 20.25 -13.87
CA GLN A 173 5.29 20.40 -15.08
C GLN A 173 4.31 19.24 -15.27
N VAL A 174 4.04 18.44 -14.24
CA VAL A 174 2.75 17.77 -14.06
C VAL A 174 1.72 18.88 -13.81
N GLN A 175 1.35 19.59 -14.87
CA GLN A 175 0.04 20.23 -14.93
C GLN A 175 -0.95 19.12 -14.59
N CYS A 176 -1.56 19.20 -13.41
CA CYS A 176 -2.88 18.61 -13.23
C CYS A 176 -3.76 19.33 -14.26
N LEU A 177 -3.88 18.74 -15.45
CA LEU A 177 -4.71 19.28 -16.52
C LEU A 177 -6.11 19.52 -15.95
N PRO A 178 -6.63 20.75 -16.01
CA PRO A 178 -7.96 21.07 -15.52
C PRO A 178 -9.01 20.64 -16.54
N SER A 179 -9.11 19.34 -16.82
CA SER A 179 -10.27 18.70 -17.47
C SER A 179 -10.06 17.19 -17.48
N ARG A 180 -11.16 16.43 -17.42
CA ARG A 180 -11.24 15.15 -16.70
C ARG A 180 -10.66 13.91 -17.39
N ASP A 181 -10.15 13.94 -18.62
CA ASP A 181 -10.04 12.67 -19.37
C ASP A 181 -8.72 12.39 -20.15
N GLU A 182 -7.69 13.25 -20.07
CA GLU A 182 -6.41 13.04 -20.78
C GLU A 182 -5.17 13.47 -19.98
N TYR A 183 -4.06 12.72 -20.09
CA TYR A 183 -2.77 13.07 -19.47
C TYR A 183 -1.59 12.71 -20.37
N LEU A 184 -0.52 13.50 -20.23
CA LEU A 184 0.78 13.29 -20.91
C LEU A 184 1.71 12.43 -20.06
N LEU A 185 2.34 11.45 -20.71
CA LEU A 185 3.38 10.59 -20.13
C LEU A 185 4.63 10.66 -21.04
N GLY A 186 5.51 11.62 -20.80
CA GLY A 186 6.55 11.99 -21.77
C GLY A 186 5.92 12.57 -23.04
N ASP A 187 6.32 12.10 -24.21
CA ASP A 187 5.73 12.52 -25.50
C ASP A 187 4.44 11.75 -25.87
N VAL A 188 3.96 10.86 -25.00
CA VAL A 188 2.81 9.99 -25.28
C VAL A 188 1.55 10.52 -24.57
N VAL A 189 0.51 10.80 -25.36
CA VAL A 189 -0.83 11.20 -24.87
C VAL A 189 -1.63 9.94 -24.54
N VAL A 190 -2.18 9.86 -23.33
CA VAL A 190 -3.00 8.72 -22.88
C VAL A 190 -4.40 9.19 -22.48
N THR A 191 -5.41 8.62 -23.15
CA THR A 191 -6.85 8.82 -22.92
C THR A 191 -7.43 7.72 -22.04
N ARG A 192 -8.44 8.07 -21.22
CA ARG A 192 -9.18 7.09 -20.42
C ARG A 192 -10.10 6.25 -21.32
N VAL A 193 -9.94 4.92 -21.34
CA VAL A 193 -10.90 4.01 -21.99
C VAL A 193 -12.24 4.10 -21.25
N GLY A 194 -13.27 4.64 -21.91
CA GLY A 194 -14.62 4.77 -21.38
C GLY A 194 -15.27 3.41 -21.14
N THR A 195 -16.07 3.30 -20.08
CA THR A 195 -16.97 2.16 -19.87
C THR A 195 -18.05 2.20 -20.95
N SER A 196 -18.09 1.20 -21.83
CA SER A 196 -19.24 0.94 -22.70
C SER A 196 -20.44 0.58 -21.83
N SER A 197 -21.33 1.54 -21.60
CA SER A 197 -22.72 1.26 -21.27
C SER A 197 -23.51 1.33 -22.57
N ASP A 198 -23.45 0.24 -23.34
CA ASP A 198 -24.42 -0.05 -24.41
C ASP A 198 -25.20 -1.29 -23.96
N THR A 199 -26.42 -1.06 -23.49
CA THR A 199 -27.58 -1.90 -23.81
C THR A 199 -28.80 -1.03 -23.67
N GLU A 200 -29.54 -0.98 -24.77
CA GLU A 200 -30.88 -0.42 -25.00
C GLU A 200 -31.89 -0.74 -23.89
#